data_AF-A0A2V2EIZ1-F1
#
_entry.id   AF-A0A2V2EIZ1-F1
#
_cell.length_a   1.000
_cell.length_b   1.000
_cell.length_c   1.000
_cell.angle_alpha   90.00
_cell.angle_beta   90.00
_cell.angle_gamma   90.00
#
_symmetry.space_group_name_H-M   'P 1'
#
loop_
_entity.id
_entity.type
_entity.pdbx_description
1 polymer ?
#
loop_
_entity_poly.entity_id
_entity_poly.type
_entity_poly.pdbx_seq_one_letter_code
_entity_poly.pdbx_strand_id
1 'polypeptide(L)' 'MDTKNLGIIQDQMHHEALAYKKCRVCSEWLSDQTLKDIANRAAQHHKQHFDSLDNYLRSHS' A
#
# COMPACT_ATOMS: atom_id res chain seq x y z
N MET A 1 -11.45 9.84 18.45
CA MET A 1 -10.64 10.21 17.27
C MET A 1 -11.42 11.24 16.46
N ASP A 2 -10.78 12.34 16.05
CA ASP A 2 -11.42 13.33 15.16
C ASP A 2 -11.77 12.71 13.81
N THR A 3 -13.01 12.87 13.35
CA THR A 3 -13.50 12.36 12.05
C THR A 3 -12.61 12.78 10.88
N LYS A 4 -11.97 13.95 10.97
CA LYS A 4 -11.00 14.44 9.99
C LYS A 4 -9.76 13.53 9.90
N ASN A 5 -9.26 13.01 11.01
CA ASN A 5 -8.11 12.12 11.04
C ASN A 5 -8.47 10.74 10.46
N LEU A 6 -9.69 10.25 10.71
CA LEU A 6 -10.19 9.02 10.12
C LEU A 6 -10.29 9.12 8.59
N GLY A 7 -10.80 10.24 8.07
CA GLY A 7 -10.85 10.49 6.63
C GLY A 7 -9.46 10.50 5.99
N ILE A 8 -8.48 11.17 6.62
CA ILE A 8 -7.10 11.21 6.14
C ILE A 8 -6.47 9.81 6.11
N ILE A 9 -6.67 9.02 7.16
CA ILE A 9 -6.13 7.64 7.22
C ILE A 9 -6.79 6.77 6.15
N GLN A 10 -8.09 6.91 5.92
CA GLN A 10 -8.80 6.16 4.90
C GLN A 10 -8.34 6.52 3.48
N ASP A 11 -8.05 7.81 3.22
CA ASP A 11 -7.46 8.25 1.96
C ASP A 11 -6.05 7.69 1.76
N GLN A 12 -5.24 7.67 2.82
CA GLN A 12 -3.91 7.04 2.80
C GLN A 12 -3.98 5.54 2.53
N MET A 13 -4.94 4.83 3.15
CA MET A 13 -5.17 3.41 2.87
C MET A 13 -5.55 3.17 1.40
N HIS A 14 -6.43 3.99 0.82
CA HIS A 14 -6.75 3.90 -0.61
C HIS A 14 -5.53 4.15 -1.49
N HIS A 15 -4.70 5.13 -1.13
CA HIS A 15 -3.45 5.41 -1.83
C HIS A 15 -2.51 4.21 -1.82
N GLU A 16 -2.26 3.61 -0.65
CA GLU A 16 -1.40 2.44 -0.49
C GLU A 16 -1.92 1.24 -1.30
N ALA A 17 -3.24 0.99 -1.29
CA ALA A 17 -3.85 -0.07 -2.09
C ALA A 17 -3.70 0.15 -3.61
N LEU A 18 -3.85 1.40 -4.08
CA LEU A 18 -3.65 1.75 -5.48
C LEU A 18 -2.18 1.60 -5.89
N ALA A 19 -1.25 2.06 -5.05
CA ALA A 19 0.18 1.94 -5.30
C ALA A 19 0.63 0.48 -5.34
N TYR A 20 0.16 -0.36 -4.41
CA TYR A 20 0.35 -1.81 -4.45
C TYR A 20 -0.05 -2.39 -5.81
N LYS A 21 -1.27 -2.10 -6.27
CA LYS A 21 -1.78 -2.61 -7.55
C LYS A 21 -0.92 -2.15 -8.72
N LYS A 22 -0.51 -0.87 -8.75
CA LYS A 22 0.37 -0.34 -9.80
C LYS A 22 1.73 -1.05 -9.83
N CYS A 23 2.36 -1.26 -8.68
CA CYS A 23 3.63 -1.99 -8.59
C CYS A 23 3.51 -3.44 -9.06
N ARG A 24 2.40 -4.12 -8.71
CA ARG A 24 2.11 -5.48 -9.17
C ARG A 24 1.94 -5.56 -10.69
N VAL A 25 1.13 -4.68 -11.27
CA VAL A 25 0.95 -4.63 -12.73
C VAL A 25 2.27 -4.26 -13.44
N CYS A 26 3.04 -3.33 -12.88
CA CYS A 26 4.35 -2.97 -13.41
C CYS A 26 5.29 -4.18 -13.42
N SER A 27 5.33 -4.98 -12.34
CA SER A 27 6.20 -6.16 -12.29
C SER A 27 5.85 -7.23 -13.34
N GLU A 28 4.59 -7.29 -13.78
CA GLU A 28 4.15 -8.18 -14.86
C GLU A 28 4.64 -7.73 -16.24
N TRP A 29 4.88 -6.43 -16.44
CA TRP A 29 5.35 -5.86 -17.72
C TRP A 29 6.87 -5.83 -17.86
N LEU A 30 7.60 -5.97 -16.75
CA LEU A 30 9.06 -5.98 -16.76
C LEU A 30 9.56 -7.33 -17.29
N SER A 31 10.65 -7.33 -18.05
CA SER A 31 11.32 -8.57 -18.49
C SER A 31 12.53 -8.90 -17.64
N ASP A 32 13.24 -7.87 -17.16
CA ASP A 32 14.41 -8.01 -16.30
C ASP A 32 14.03 -8.47 -14.89
N GLN A 33 14.69 -9.52 -14.41
CA GLN A 33 14.37 -10.12 -13.10
C GLN A 33 14.67 -9.18 -11.93
N THR A 34 15.76 -8.40 -12.01
CA THR A 34 16.11 -7.45 -10.95
C THR A 34 15.05 -6.36 -10.83
N LEU A 35 14.58 -5.83 -11.96
CA LEU A 35 13.51 -4.84 -11.98
C LEU A 35 12.18 -5.42 -11.48
N LYS A 36 11.86 -6.68 -11.81
CA LYS A 36 10.69 -7.39 -11.24
C LYS A 36 10.79 -7.49 -9.72
N ASP A 37 11.96 -7.85 -9.20
CA ASP A 37 12.17 -8.00 -7.76
C ASP A 37 12.03 -6.67 -7.03
N ILE A 38 12.54 -5.58 -7.61
CA ILE A 38 12.36 -4.22 -7.10
C ILE A 38 10.88 -3.83 -7.09
N ALA A 39 10.16 -4.03 -8.19
CA ALA A 39 8.73 -3.70 -8.28
C ALA A 39 7.90 -4.55 -7.30
N ASN A 40 8.24 -5.82 -7.12
CA ASN A 40 7.59 -6.68 -6.12
C ASN A 40 7.91 -6.23 -4.70
N ARG A 41 9.15 -5.80 -4.40
CA ARG A 41 9.51 -5.26 -3.08
C ARG A 41 8.76 -3.96 -2.78
N ALA A 42 8.61 -3.07 -3.77
CA ALA A 42 7.81 -1.86 -3.64
C ALA A 42 6.32 -2.19 -3.39
N ALA A 43 5.77 -3.18 -4.10
CA ALA A 43 4.41 -3.65 -3.81
C ALA A 43 4.29 -4.14 -2.35
N GLN A 44 5.20 -5.01 -1.89
CA GLN A 44 5.13 -5.50 -0.50
C GLN A 44 5.23 -4.38 0.53
N HIS A 45 6.04 -3.35 0.27
CA HIS A 45 6.13 -2.17 1.13
C HIS A 45 4.76 -1.45 1.26
N HIS A 46 4.08 -1.18 0.15
CA HIS A 46 2.74 -0.57 0.16
C HIS A 46 1.72 -1.44 0.89
N LYS A 47 1.81 -2.76 0.75
CA LYS A 47 0.95 -3.69 1.50
C LYS A 47 1.19 -3.61 3.01
N GLN A 48 2.45 -3.63 3.45
CA GLN A 48 2.81 -3.52 4.86
C GLN A 48 2.34 -2.20 5.47
N HIS A 49 2.44 -1.10 4.72
CA HIS A 49 1.93 0.20 5.13
C HIS A 49 0.40 0.20 5.27
N PHE A 50 -0.32 -0.35 4.28
CA PHE A 50 -1.76 -0.54 4.37
C PHE A 50 -2.16 -1.33 5.62
N ASP A 51 -1.53 -2.48 5.85
CA ASP A 51 -1.81 -3.35 6.99
C ASP A 51 -1.54 -2.63 8.32
N SER A 52 -0.52 -1.76 8.37
CA SER A 52 -0.21 -0.94 9.55
C SER A 52 -1.27 0.11 9.82
N LEU A 53 -1.79 0.77 8.78
CA LEU A 53 -2.89 1.74 8.90
C LEU A 53 -4.21 1.05 9.31
N ASP A 54 -4.50 -0.13 8.73
CA ASP A 54 -5.68 -0.94 9.10
C ASP A 54 -5.60 -1.37 10.57
N ASN A 55 -4.45 -1.87 11.02
CA ASN A 55 -4.22 -2.22 12.42
C ASN A 55 -4.33 -1.01 13.35
N TYR A 56 -3.84 0.16 12.93
CA TYR A 56 -3.98 1.40 13.68
C TYR A 56 -5.46 1.79 13.82
N LEU A 57 -6.25 1.73 12.75
CA LEU A 57 -7.69 1.98 12.81
C LEU A 57 -8.37 0.99 13.75
N ARG A 58 -8.13 -0.31 13.61
CA ARG A 58 -8.74 -1.36 14.46
C ARG A 58 -8.43 -1.19 15.94
N SER A 59 -7.22 -0.75 16.27
CA SER A 59 -6.79 -0.52 17.67
C SER A 59 -7.34 0.78 18.28
N HIS A 60 -7.87 1.68 17.45
CA HIS A 60 -8.48 2.94 17.87
C HIS A 60 -9.96 3.06 17.45
N SER A 61 -10.58 1.94 17.06
CA SER A 61 -11.99 1.78 16.75
C SER A 61 -12.82 1.53 18.00
#